data_AF-A0A962IL99-F1
#
_entry.id   AF-A0A962IL99-F1
#
_cell.length_a   1.000
_cell.length_b   1.000
_cell.length_c   1.000
_cell.angle_alpha   90.00
_cell.angle_beta   90.00
_cell.angle_gamma   90.00
#
_symmetry.space_group_name_H-M   'P 1'
#
loop_
_entity.id
_entity.type
_entity.pdbx_description
1 polymer ?
#
loop_
_entity_poly.entity_id
_entity_poly.type
_entity_poly.pdbx_seq_one_letter_code
_entity_poly.pdbx_strand_id
1 'polypeptide(L)'
;MDDYPSRKESHRMNTTILEAYGAEPSRQTLKKVSDRFKKHGAKFDLRVMATHGGTISWKAKELARTIVSGPIGGVIGSKLLGEYLGDENIACSDIGGTSFDVALITKGNFAIKSDPDMARLVLSLPLVAMDSVGAGAGSFVRLDPYSKSIKLGPDSAGYRVGTCWADSGLDTVSVSDCHVVLGYLNPENFLGGAIKLDVQRARDHIKAQIADPLGLSVEDAAAGVIELLDLTLSEYLRANISAKGYNPAEFTCFSYGGAGPVHTYGYTEGVGFKDVVVPAWAAGFSAFGCACADFEYRYDKSVDLGVAQFASDADKAAACASLQEAWSELAVKVIEEFVINGYKAEDVMLIP
;
A
#
# COMPACT_ATOMS: atom_id res chain seq x y z
N MET A 1 -22.38 1.64 -16.64
CA MET A 1 -21.45 0.60 -17.14
C MET A 1 -20.26 1.26 -17.86
N ASP A 2 -20.02 2.56 -17.60
CA ASP A 2 -19.12 3.39 -18.40
C ASP A 2 -17.79 3.68 -17.68
N ASP A 3 -17.68 3.31 -16.40
CA ASP A 3 -16.57 3.73 -15.53
C ASP A 3 -15.26 2.95 -15.82
N TYR A 4 -15.35 1.66 -16.17
CA TYR A 4 -14.20 0.78 -16.40
C TYR A 4 -14.34 -0.06 -17.67
N PRO A 5 -14.12 0.51 -18.87
CA PRO A 5 -14.35 -0.14 -20.16
C PRO A 5 -13.25 -1.17 -20.52
N SER A 6 -13.15 -2.25 -19.73
CA SER A 6 -12.30 -3.42 -19.96
C SER A 6 -13.14 -4.63 -20.38
N ARG A 7 -12.58 -5.51 -21.23
CA ARG A 7 -13.27 -6.69 -21.77
C ARG A 7 -13.68 -7.70 -20.70
N LYS A 8 -12.81 -7.98 -19.73
CA LYS A 8 -12.97 -9.06 -18.74
C LYS A 8 -14.06 -8.72 -17.72
N GLU A 9 -15.15 -9.50 -17.71
CA GLU A 9 -16.34 -9.21 -16.90
C GLU A 9 -16.09 -9.36 -15.41
N SER A 10 -15.35 -10.38 -14.96
CA SER A 10 -15.04 -10.57 -13.53
C SER A 10 -14.17 -9.44 -12.98
N HIS A 11 -13.17 -8.99 -13.75
CA HIS A 11 -12.30 -7.87 -13.36
C HIS A 11 -13.09 -6.57 -13.30
N ARG A 12 -13.93 -6.31 -14.32
CA ARG A 12 -14.78 -5.13 -14.41
C ARG A 12 -15.80 -5.11 -13.27
N MET A 13 -16.47 -6.22 -13.01
CA MET A 13 -17.49 -6.34 -11.95
C MET A 13 -16.88 -6.07 -10.58
N ASN A 14 -15.76 -6.72 -10.23
CA ASN A 14 -15.09 -6.49 -8.95
C ASN A 14 -14.66 -5.02 -8.78
N THR A 15 -14.12 -4.42 -9.83
CA THR A 15 -13.69 -3.00 -9.81
C THR A 15 -14.87 -2.06 -9.59
N THR A 16 -15.99 -2.28 -10.29
CA THR A 16 -17.23 -1.51 -10.08
C THR A 16 -17.80 -1.72 -8.67
N ILE A 17 -17.73 -2.93 -8.12
CA ILE A 17 -18.12 -3.20 -6.73
C ILE A 17 -17.24 -2.41 -5.76
N LEU A 18 -15.91 -2.40 -5.97
CA LEU A 18 -14.98 -1.64 -5.13
C LEU A 18 -15.19 -0.13 -5.22
N GLU A 19 -15.53 0.40 -6.40
CA GLU A 19 -15.93 1.80 -6.55
C GLU A 19 -17.08 2.15 -5.61
N ALA A 20 -18.15 1.35 -5.65
CA ALA A 20 -19.34 1.60 -4.84
C ALA A 20 -19.11 1.33 -3.34
N TYR A 21 -18.35 0.28 -3.01
CA TYR A 21 -18.17 -0.20 -1.64
C TYR A 21 -17.08 0.57 -0.88
N GLY A 22 -15.92 0.77 -1.50
CA GLY A 22 -14.73 1.33 -0.83
C GLY A 22 -14.41 2.77 -1.23
N ALA A 23 -14.61 3.11 -2.51
CA ALA A 23 -14.12 4.38 -3.05
C ALA A 23 -15.11 5.53 -2.81
N GLU A 24 -16.39 5.35 -3.14
CA GLU A 24 -17.39 6.43 -3.08
C GLU A 24 -17.65 6.96 -1.66
N PRO A 25 -17.66 6.14 -0.58
CA PRO A 25 -17.74 6.66 0.78
C PRO A 25 -16.60 7.65 1.11
N SER A 26 -15.43 7.48 0.47
CA SER A 26 -14.25 8.34 0.67
C SER A 26 -14.35 9.68 -0.06
N ARG A 27 -15.27 9.84 -1.02
CA ARG A 27 -15.52 11.09 -1.78
C ARG A 27 -15.75 12.28 -0.87
N GLN A 28 -16.64 12.09 0.11
CA GLN A 28 -17.02 13.15 1.04
C GLN A 28 -15.84 13.53 1.95
N THR A 29 -14.95 12.59 2.25
CA THR A 29 -13.72 12.85 3.00
C THR A 29 -12.78 13.74 2.20
N LEU A 30 -12.52 13.41 0.93
CA LEU A 30 -11.68 14.24 0.04
C LEU A 30 -12.25 15.64 -0.13
N LYS A 31 -13.57 15.76 -0.30
CA LYS A 31 -14.24 17.06 -0.37
C LYS A 31 -14.04 17.87 0.91
N LYS A 32 -14.27 17.28 2.09
CA LYS A 32 -14.08 17.94 3.39
C LYS A 32 -12.66 18.43 3.56
N VAL A 33 -11.66 17.64 3.15
CA VAL A 33 -10.25 18.04 3.16
C VAL A 33 -10.04 19.24 2.24
N SER A 34 -10.44 19.15 0.96
CA SER A 34 -10.33 20.26 0.00
C SER A 34 -10.98 21.55 0.52
N ASP A 35 -12.23 21.47 0.99
CA ASP A 35 -12.97 22.64 1.50
C ASP A 35 -12.26 23.26 2.71
N ARG A 36 -11.72 22.43 3.61
CA ARG A 36 -10.97 22.90 4.78
C ARG A 36 -9.70 23.62 4.37
N PHE A 37 -8.93 23.10 3.42
CA PHE A 37 -7.73 23.77 2.90
C PHE A 37 -8.09 25.10 2.22
N LYS A 38 -9.14 25.12 1.38
CA LYS A 38 -9.63 26.35 0.73
C LYS A 38 -10.07 27.41 1.74
N LYS A 39 -10.77 27.01 2.81
CA LYS A 39 -11.15 27.90 3.92
C LYS A 39 -9.93 28.56 4.59
N HIS A 40 -8.78 27.91 4.59
CA HIS A 40 -7.52 28.44 5.15
C HIS A 40 -6.61 29.08 4.09
N GLY A 41 -7.14 29.40 2.91
CA GLY A 41 -6.43 30.17 1.88
C GLY A 41 -5.60 29.35 0.89
N ALA A 42 -5.75 28.02 0.87
CA ALA A 42 -5.12 27.20 -0.16
C ALA A 42 -5.60 27.60 -1.57
N LYS A 43 -4.65 27.85 -2.48
CA LYS A 43 -4.90 28.20 -3.88
C LYS A 43 -4.75 27.02 -4.84
N PHE A 44 -4.34 25.86 -4.33
CA PHE A 44 -4.20 24.62 -5.09
C PHE A 44 -5.46 23.76 -4.96
N ASP A 45 -5.67 22.86 -5.91
CA ASP A 45 -6.66 21.79 -5.76
C ASP A 45 -5.99 20.50 -5.27
N LEU A 46 -6.74 19.70 -4.52
CA LEU A 46 -6.21 18.46 -3.94
C LEU A 46 -5.91 17.43 -5.06
N ARG A 47 -4.80 16.72 -4.91
CA ARG A 47 -4.46 15.57 -5.76
C ARG A 47 -4.41 14.31 -4.91
N VAL A 48 -4.69 13.17 -5.53
CA VAL A 48 -4.71 11.86 -4.86
C VAL A 48 -3.83 10.92 -5.66
N MET A 49 -2.97 10.17 -4.96
CA MET A 49 -2.14 9.13 -5.57
C MET A 49 -3.04 8.04 -6.17
N ALA A 50 -2.78 7.69 -7.42
CA ALA A 50 -3.50 6.67 -8.16
C ALA A 50 -2.69 5.38 -8.26
N THR A 51 -3.36 4.28 -8.59
CA THR A 51 -2.81 2.92 -8.63
C THR A 51 -1.67 2.74 -9.63
N HIS A 52 -1.56 3.61 -10.64
CA HIS A 52 -0.52 3.58 -11.66
C HIS A 52 0.77 4.30 -11.28
N GLY A 53 0.82 4.97 -10.12
CA GLY A 53 2.01 5.68 -9.63
C GLY A 53 2.01 7.20 -9.86
N GLY A 54 1.05 7.71 -10.63
CA GLY A 54 0.81 9.15 -10.78
C GLY A 54 -0.25 9.69 -9.83
N THR A 55 -0.46 11.00 -9.83
CA THR A 55 -1.54 11.65 -9.06
C THR A 55 -2.67 12.16 -9.96
N ILE A 56 -3.91 11.94 -9.53
CA ILE A 56 -5.13 12.41 -10.21
C ILE A 56 -5.88 13.43 -9.35
N SER A 57 -6.84 14.16 -9.93
CA SER A 57 -7.70 15.07 -9.16
C SER A 57 -8.63 14.31 -8.22
N TRP A 58 -8.90 14.89 -7.04
CA TRP A 58 -9.92 14.37 -6.13
C TRP A 58 -11.36 14.40 -6.70
N LYS A 59 -11.57 15.15 -7.80
CA LYS A 59 -12.83 15.23 -8.54
C LYS A 59 -13.00 14.14 -9.61
N ALA A 60 -11.98 13.32 -9.85
CA ALA A 60 -12.03 12.24 -10.83
C ALA A 60 -13.26 11.37 -10.59
N LYS A 61 -14.03 11.04 -11.64
CA LYS A 61 -15.30 10.31 -11.48
C LYS A 61 -15.08 8.94 -10.82
N GLU A 62 -14.03 8.23 -11.23
CA GLU A 62 -13.70 6.87 -10.80
C GLU A 62 -12.61 6.89 -9.71
N LEU A 63 -13.02 6.77 -8.43
CA LEU A 63 -12.10 6.81 -7.28
C LEU A 63 -11.43 5.48 -6.96
N ALA A 64 -11.90 4.34 -7.47
CA ALA A 64 -11.23 3.07 -7.21
C ALA A 64 -9.79 3.09 -7.77
N ARG A 65 -9.50 3.97 -8.73
CA ARG A 65 -8.14 4.35 -9.15
C ARG A 65 -7.23 4.81 -8.01
N THR A 66 -7.76 5.14 -6.83
CA THR A 66 -7.01 5.67 -5.66
C THR A 66 -7.01 4.72 -4.45
N ILE A 67 -7.53 3.49 -4.61
CA ILE A 67 -7.82 2.58 -3.50
C ILE A 67 -6.58 2.17 -2.68
N VAL A 68 -5.40 2.20 -3.28
CA VAL A 68 -4.10 1.93 -2.62
C VAL A 68 -3.14 3.12 -2.71
N SER A 69 -3.67 4.34 -2.66
CA SER A 69 -2.90 5.59 -2.74
C SER A 69 -1.68 5.66 -1.80
N GLY A 70 -1.79 5.17 -0.56
CA GLY A 70 -0.71 5.20 0.43
C GLY A 70 0.50 4.33 0.04
N PRO A 71 0.35 3.00 -0.08
CA PRO A 71 1.45 2.12 -0.44
C PRO A 71 2.13 2.49 -1.76
N ILE A 72 1.36 2.93 -2.77
CA ILE A 72 1.91 3.41 -4.04
C ILE A 72 2.83 4.62 -3.82
N GLY A 73 2.46 5.56 -2.96
CA GLY A 73 3.34 6.64 -2.53
C GLY A 73 4.67 6.11 -1.97
N GLY A 74 4.65 5.05 -1.15
CA GLY A 74 5.86 4.40 -0.65
C GLY A 74 6.75 3.83 -1.76
N VAL A 75 6.17 3.23 -2.80
CA VAL A 75 6.92 2.73 -3.97
C VAL A 75 7.55 3.86 -4.78
N ILE A 76 6.81 4.95 -5.03
CA ILE A 76 7.35 6.13 -5.72
C ILE A 76 8.50 6.76 -4.92
N GLY A 77 8.34 6.88 -3.60
CA GLY A 77 9.40 7.37 -2.71
C GLY A 77 10.63 6.46 -2.74
N SER A 78 10.42 5.14 -2.76
CA SER A 78 11.51 4.15 -2.85
C SER A 78 12.25 4.23 -4.17
N LYS A 79 11.54 4.43 -5.28
CA LYS A 79 12.16 4.64 -6.61
C LYS A 79 13.06 5.87 -6.59
N LEU A 80 12.55 7.01 -6.14
CA LEU A 80 13.31 8.25 -6.10
C LEU A 80 14.55 8.16 -5.18
N LEU A 81 14.37 7.58 -3.99
CA LEU A 81 15.49 7.39 -3.07
C LEU A 81 16.51 6.39 -3.63
N GLY A 82 16.05 5.34 -4.31
CA GLY A 82 16.88 4.38 -5.03
C GLY A 82 17.75 5.01 -6.10
N GLU A 83 17.16 5.86 -6.94
CA GLU A 83 17.90 6.63 -7.96
C GLU A 83 18.99 7.50 -7.34
N TYR A 84 18.70 8.12 -6.18
CA TYR A 84 19.68 8.93 -5.45
C TYR A 84 20.81 8.09 -4.82
N LEU A 85 20.50 6.90 -4.29
CA LEU A 85 21.47 6.01 -3.64
C LEU A 85 22.22 5.10 -4.63
N GLY A 86 21.79 5.04 -5.90
CA GLY A 86 22.34 4.12 -6.90
C GLY A 86 21.88 2.66 -6.73
N ASP A 87 20.73 2.45 -6.07
CA ASP A 87 20.12 1.13 -5.90
C ASP A 87 18.98 0.95 -6.90
N GLU A 88 19.17 0.03 -7.84
CA GLU A 88 18.20 -0.22 -8.91
C GLU A 88 17.23 -1.38 -8.61
N ASN A 89 17.56 -2.23 -7.63
CA ASN A 89 16.74 -3.37 -7.21
C ASN A 89 16.37 -3.21 -5.74
N ILE A 90 15.10 -2.88 -5.48
CA ILE A 90 14.63 -2.50 -4.13
C ILE A 90 13.43 -3.34 -3.74
N ALA A 91 13.52 -3.96 -2.57
CA ALA A 91 12.41 -4.60 -1.90
C ALA A 91 11.78 -3.59 -0.94
N CYS A 92 10.66 -3.01 -1.33
CA CYS A 92 9.92 -2.04 -0.52
C CYS A 92 9.11 -2.79 0.54
N SER A 93 9.14 -2.32 1.78
CA SER A 93 8.45 -2.92 2.92
C SER A 93 7.90 -1.85 3.87
N ASP A 94 6.58 -1.80 4.01
CA ASP A 94 5.85 -0.84 4.86
C ASP A 94 5.05 -1.58 5.93
N ILE A 95 5.35 -1.36 7.21
CA ILE A 95 4.51 -1.87 8.30
C ILE A 95 3.79 -0.71 8.96
N GLY A 96 2.46 -0.77 8.90
CA GLY A 96 1.56 0.13 9.61
C GLY A 96 0.94 -0.47 10.87
N GLY A 97 -0.15 0.14 11.33
CA GLY A 97 -0.97 -0.44 12.41
C GLY A 97 -1.83 -1.62 11.95
N THR A 98 -2.01 -1.82 10.65
CA THR A 98 -3.04 -2.74 10.12
C THR A 98 -2.51 -3.68 9.05
N SER A 99 -1.65 -3.18 8.15
CA SER A 99 -1.12 -3.93 7.02
C SER A 99 0.41 -3.98 7.04
N PHE A 100 0.90 -4.98 6.30
CA PHE A 100 2.25 -5.05 5.78
C PHE A 100 2.19 -5.04 4.26
N ASP A 101 2.74 -3.99 3.66
CA ASP A 101 2.70 -3.75 2.23
C ASP A 101 4.09 -3.96 1.61
N VAL A 102 4.15 -4.72 0.52
CA VAL A 102 5.41 -5.06 -0.17
C VAL A 102 5.33 -4.76 -1.66
N ALA A 103 6.43 -4.27 -2.22
CA ALA A 103 6.57 -4.04 -3.65
C ALA A 103 8.02 -4.24 -4.09
N LEU A 104 8.22 -4.53 -5.38
CA LEU A 104 9.56 -4.72 -5.94
C LEU A 104 9.82 -3.69 -7.04
N ILE A 105 10.97 -3.04 -6.94
CA ILE A 105 11.57 -2.25 -8.01
C ILE A 105 12.73 -3.06 -8.56
N THR A 106 12.79 -3.17 -9.89
CA THR A 106 13.83 -3.93 -10.60
C THR A 106 14.40 -3.06 -11.71
N LYS A 107 15.72 -2.92 -11.77
CA LYS A 107 16.41 -2.07 -12.76
C LYS A 107 15.83 -0.64 -12.81
N GLY A 108 15.59 -0.04 -11.64
CA GLY A 108 15.06 1.31 -11.48
C GLY A 108 13.59 1.48 -11.86
N ASN A 109 12.87 0.39 -12.17
CA ASN A 109 11.49 0.43 -12.62
C ASN A 109 10.59 -0.50 -11.81
N PHE A 110 9.33 -0.11 -11.64
CA PHE A 110 8.28 -0.96 -11.11
C PHE A 110 7.35 -1.39 -12.25
N ALA A 111 6.86 -2.63 -12.18
CA ALA A 111 5.92 -3.12 -13.19
C ALA A 111 4.51 -2.57 -12.92
N ILE A 112 3.81 -2.11 -13.95
CA ILE A 112 2.38 -1.83 -13.89
C ILE A 112 1.65 -2.99 -14.57
N LYS A 113 0.83 -3.73 -13.80
CA LYS A 113 0.00 -4.81 -14.32
C LYS A 113 -1.33 -4.24 -14.79
N SER A 114 -1.75 -4.57 -16.02
CA SER A 114 -3.01 -4.10 -16.62
C SER A 114 -4.26 -4.82 -16.09
N ASP A 115 -4.12 -6.10 -15.76
CA ASP A 115 -5.18 -6.94 -15.18
C ASP A 115 -4.65 -7.57 -13.87
N PRO A 116 -4.46 -6.75 -12.81
CA PRO A 116 -3.87 -7.24 -11.57
C PRO A 116 -4.87 -8.05 -10.75
N ASP A 117 -4.30 -8.84 -9.85
CA ASP A 117 -4.96 -9.33 -8.65
C ASP A 117 -4.40 -8.60 -7.42
N MET A 118 -5.27 -8.22 -6.49
CA MET A 118 -4.90 -7.59 -5.22
C MET A 118 -5.89 -8.03 -4.14
N ALA A 119 -5.39 -8.38 -2.96
CA ALA A 119 -6.21 -8.98 -1.89
C ALA A 119 -7.06 -10.16 -2.40
N ARG A 120 -6.52 -10.93 -3.36
CA ARG A 120 -7.16 -12.08 -4.04
C ARG A 120 -8.39 -11.72 -4.89
N LEU A 121 -8.57 -10.45 -5.25
CA LEU A 121 -9.58 -9.97 -6.18
C LEU A 121 -8.92 -9.56 -7.50
N VAL A 122 -9.44 -10.06 -8.62
CA VAL A 122 -9.03 -9.61 -9.96
C VAL A 122 -9.68 -8.25 -10.28
N LEU A 123 -8.90 -7.31 -10.81
CA LEU A 123 -9.30 -5.91 -11.02
C LEU A 123 -8.99 -5.44 -12.45
N SER A 124 -9.68 -4.41 -12.92
CA SER A 124 -9.51 -3.77 -14.23
C SER A 124 -8.69 -2.47 -14.15
N LEU A 125 -7.98 -2.26 -13.05
CA LEU A 125 -7.20 -1.04 -12.80
C LEU A 125 -5.73 -1.31 -13.07
N PRO A 126 -5.03 -0.48 -13.86
CA PRO A 126 -3.58 -0.57 -13.93
C PRO A 126 -3.00 -0.31 -12.55
N LEU A 127 -2.24 -1.28 -12.04
CA LEU A 127 -1.72 -1.27 -10.67
C LEU A 127 -0.22 -1.54 -10.67
N VAL A 128 0.54 -0.69 -9.99
CA VAL A 128 1.94 -0.98 -9.65
C VAL A 128 1.99 -2.32 -8.92
N ALA A 129 2.89 -3.20 -9.35
CA ALA A 129 3.01 -4.54 -8.79
C ALA A 129 3.43 -4.47 -7.31
N MET A 130 2.43 -4.59 -6.45
CA MET A 130 2.54 -4.65 -5.00
C MET A 130 1.57 -5.70 -4.47
N ASP A 131 1.79 -6.13 -3.24
CA ASP A 131 0.87 -6.99 -2.50
C ASP A 131 0.79 -6.53 -1.04
N SER A 132 -0.28 -6.93 -0.35
CA SER A 132 -0.56 -6.52 1.02
C SER A 132 -1.14 -7.66 1.85
N VAL A 133 -0.68 -7.78 3.10
CA VAL A 133 -1.20 -8.73 4.08
C VAL A 133 -1.64 -8.01 5.36
N GLY A 134 -2.72 -8.49 5.97
CA GLY A 134 -3.29 -7.94 7.21
C GLY A 134 -2.49 -8.30 8.46
N ALA A 135 -1.24 -7.83 8.54
CA ALA A 135 -0.35 -8.02 9.67
C ALA A 135 0.37 -6.69 9.98
N GLY A 136 0.11 -6.12 11.16
CA GLY A 136 0.72 -4.85 11.56
C GLY A 136 0.73 -4.68 13.08
N ALA A 137 1.22 -3.53 13.55
CA ALA A 137 1.39 -3.28 14.98
C ALA A 137 0.08 -3.29 15.80
N GLY A 138 -1.07 -3.10 15.16
CA GLY A 138 -2.39 -3.14 15.80
C GLY A 138 -3.11 -4.48 15.62
N SER A 139 -2.53 -5.48 14.96
CA SER A 139 -3.17 -6.78 14.75
C SER A 139 -3.55 -7.40 16.10
N PHE A 140 -4.79 -7.87 16.21
CA PHE A 140 -5.26 -8.52 17.44
C PHE A 140 -4.61 -9.90 17.62
N VAL A 141 -4.35 -10.26 18.87
CA VAL A 141 -3.76 -11.54 19.26
C VAL A 141 -4.83 -12.38 19.95
N ARG A 142 -5.10 -13.58 19.44
CA ARG A 142 -6.09 -14.51 20.01
C ARG A 142 -5.54 -15.92 20.08
N LEU A 143 -6.05 -16.72 21.01
CA LEU A 143 -5.81 -18.16 21.04
C LEU A 143 -6.95 -18.89 20.36
N ASP A 144 -6.61 -19.87 19.53
CA ASP A 144 -7.59 -20.82 19.03
C ASP A 144 -8.18 -21.63 20.21
N PRO A 145 -9.51 -21.75 20.32
CA PRO A 145 -10.14 -22.34 21.50
C PRO A 145 -9.74 -23.79 21.76
N TYR A 146 -9.41 -24.55 20.70
CA TYR A 146 -9.12 -25.97 20.77
C TYR A 146 -7.61 -26.26 20.82
N SER A 147 -6.87 -25.76 19.84
CA SER A 147 -5.43 -26.00 19.69
C SER A 147 -4.57 -25.12 20.57
N LYS A 148 -5.13 -24.03 21.13
CA LYS A 148 -4.40 -22.97 21.82
C LYS A 148 -3.32 -22.30 20.96
N SER A 149 -3.35 -22.49 19.65
CA SER A 149 -2.43 -21.80 18.75
C SER A 149 -2.70 -20.29 18.74
N ILE A 150 -1.64 -19.49 18.74
CA ILE A 150 -1.73 -18.03 18.61
C ILE A 150 -2.15 -17.68 17.18
N LYS A 151 -3.10 -16.75 17.07
CA LYS A 151 -3.61 -16.18 15.82
C LYS A 151 -3.44 -14.66 15.86
N LEU A 152 -2.84 -14.12 14.81
CA LEU A 152 -2.62 -12.68 14.62
C LEU A 152 -3.57 -12.16 13.53
N GLY A 153 -4.40 -11.18 13.86
CA GLY A 153 -5.35 -10.57 12.93
C GLY A 153 -6.36 -11.58 12.32
N PRO A 154 -6.85 -11.33 11.09
CA PRO A 154 -6.47 -10.23 10.18
C PRO A 154 -7.06 -8.86 10.58
N ASP A 155 -7.95 -8.82 11.56
CA ASP A 155 -8.49 -7.57 12.10
C ASP A 155 -7.48 -6.85 13.03
N SER A 156 -7.63 -5.53 13.13
CA SER A 156 -6.67 -4.65 13.81
C SER A 156 -7.38 -3.61 14.68
N ALA A 157 -6.73 -3.23 15.78
CA ALA A 157 -7.10 -2.10 16.63
C ALA A 157 -7.05 -0.76 15.88
N GLY A 158 -6.27 -0.67 14.78
CA GLY A 158 -6.11 0.55 14.00
C GLY A 158 -5.64 1.73 14.86
N TYR A 159 -6.32 2.87 14.76
CA TYR A 159 -5.99 4.08 15.54
C TYR A 159 -6.13 3.91 17.06
N ARG A 160 -6.78 2.83 17.52
CA ARG A 160 -7.00 2.55 18.95
C ARG A 160 -5.81 1.85 19.59
N VAL A 161 -4.74 1.58 18.83
CA VAL A 161 -3.44 1.05 19.27
C VAL A 161 -3.51 -0.36 19.87
N GLY A 162 -4.11 -0.50 21.05
CA GLY A 162 -4.18 -1.73 21.82
C GLY A 162 -4.70 -1.47 23.23
N THR A 163 -4.70 -2.51 24.06
CA THR A 163 -5.10 -2.40 25.47
C THR A 163 -4.17 -1.51 26.28
N CYS A 164 -2.92 -1.33 25.84
CA CYS A 164 -1.92 -0.43 26.39
C CYS A 164 -2.32 1.05 26.33
N TRP A 165 -3.28 1.44 25.49
CA TRP A 165 -3.85 2.78 25.55
C TRP A 165 -5.19 2.72 26.31
N ALA A 166 -5.23 3.35 27.49
CA ALA A 166 -6.40 3.29 28.38
C ALA A 166 -7.70 3.79 27.71
N ASP A 167 -7.60 4.83 26.86
CA ASP A 167 -8.76 5.40 26.16
C ASP A 167 -9.12 4.64 24.88
N SER A 168 -8.40 3.55 24.55
CA SER A 168 -8.71 2.72 23.39
C SER A 168 -10.11 2.12 23.47
N GLY A 169 -10.63 1.87 24.68
CA GLY A 169 -11.87 1.10 24.90
C GLY A 169 -11.79 -0.34 24.37
N LEU A 170 -10.58 -0.89 24.23
CA LEU A 170 -10.33 -2.25 23.79
C LEU A 170 -10.00 -3.15 24.98
N ASP A 171 -10.49 -4.38 24.91
CA ASP A 171 -10.16 -5.45 25.85
C ASP A 171 -9.37 -6.60 25.18
N THR A 172 -9.25 -6.63 23.85
CA THR A 172 -8.45 -7.65 23.13
C THR A 172 -7.02 -7.17 22.92
N VAL A 173 -6.05 -7.99 23.32
CA VAL A 173 -4.61 -7.72 23.15
C VAL A 173 -4.27 -7.49 21.68
N SER A 174 -3.41 -6.50 21.40
CA SER A 174 -2.79 -6.29 20.09
C SER A 174 -1.27 -6.50 20.13
N VAL A 175 -0.64 -6.55 18.94
CA VAL A 175 0.83 -6.58 18.82
C VAL A 175 1.49 -5.38 19.55
N SER A 176 0.86 -4.20 19.55
CA SER A 176 1.37 -3.00 20.25
C SER A 176 1.48 -3.21 21.76
N ASP A 177 0.60 -4.03 22.35
CA ASP A 177 0.69 -4.38 23.76
C ASP A 177 1.97 -5.18 24.04
N CYS A 178 2.33 -6.10 23.14
CA CYS A 178 3.57 -6.87 23.23
C CYS A 178 4.81 -5.96 23.08
N HIS A 179 4.77 -4.97 22.18
CA HIS A 179 5.85 -4.00 22.00
C HIS A 179 6.17 -3.24 23.29
N VAL A 180 5.14 -2.74 23.98
CA VAL A 180 5.31 -1.96 25.21
C VAL A 180 5.81 -2.85 26.35
N VAL A 181 5.29 -4.08 26.46
CA VAL A 181 5.72 -5.03 27.50
C VAL A 181 7.18 -5.45 27.35
N LEU A 182 7.63 -5.68 26.12
CA LEU A 182 9.02 -6.06 25.83
C LEU A 182 9.98 -4.87 25.76
N GLY A 183 9.48 -3.63 25.88
CA GLY A 183 10.29 -2.42 25.85
C GLY A 183 10.78 -1.99 24.46
N TYR A 184 10.13 -2.46 23.39
CA TYR A 184 10.42 -2.04 22.02
C TYR A 184 9.99 -0.59 21.79
N LEU A 185 8.89 -0.18 22.42
CA LEU A 185 8.36 1.18 22.37
C LEU A 185 8.46 1.85 23.74
N ASN A 186 8.83 3.13 23.74
CA ASN A 186 8.83 3.94 24.94
C ASN A 186 7.40 4.38 25.28
N PRO A 187 6.81 3.94 26.41
CA PRO A 187 5.42 4.25 26.77
C PRO A 187 5.16 5.75 27.00
N GLU A 188 6.21 6.52 27.32
CA GLU A 188 6.12 7.93 27.61
C GLU A 188 6.21 8.82 26.36
N ASN A 189 6.60 8.27 25.22
CA ASN A 189 6.91 9.03 24.00
C ASN A 189 6.14 8.56 22.75
N PHE A 190 5.05 7.80 22.91
CA PHE A 190 4.21 7.43 21.77
C PHE A 190 3.57 8.68 21.14
N LEU A 191 3.73 8.84 19.83
CA LEU A 191 3.36 10.04 19.08
C LEU A 191 3.93 11.35 19.68
N GLY A 192 5.19 11.31 20.13
CA GLY A 192 5.84 12.46 20.78
C GLY A 192 5.35 12.73 22.21
N GLY A 193 4.76 11.71 22.86
CA GLY A 193 4.22 11.79 24.22
C GLY A 193 2.79 12.31 24.31
N ALA A 194 2.13 12.54 23.16
CA ALA A 194 0.72 12.93 23.10
C ALA A 194 -0.23 11.83 23.57
N ILE A 195 0.20 10.56 23.45
CA ILE A 195 -0.52 9.39 23.96
C ILE A 195 0.42 8.69 24.95
N LYS A 196 -0.07 8.49 26.18
CA LYS A 196 0.64 7.73 27.22
C LYS A 196 0.16 6.29 27.19
N LEU A 197 1.12 5.36 27.12
CA LEU A 197 0.84 3.93 27.12
C LEU A 197 1.02 3.37 28.53
N ASP A 198 0.07 2.57 28.96
CA ASP A 198 0.06 1.89 30.24
C ASP A 198 0.61 0.47 30.09
N VAL A 199 1.86 0.30 30.51
CA VAL A 199 2.57 -0.98 30.45
C VAL A 199 1.89 -2.02 31.35
N GLN A 200 1.44 -1.63 32.54
CA GLN A 200 0.85 -2.57 33.48
C GLN A 200 -0.49 -3.10 32.94
N ARG A 201 -1.30 -2.22 32.35
CA ARG A 201 -2.54 -2.62 31.69
C ARG A 201 -2.28 -3.62 30.56
N ALA A 202 -1.27 -3.39 29.73
CA ALA A 202 -0.88 -4.34 28.68
C ALA A 202 -0.46 -5.69 29.26
N ARG A 203 0.36 -5.68 30.32
CA ARG A 203 0.81 -6.91 31.02
C ARG A 203 -0.37 -7.70 31.58
N ASP A 204 -1.33 -7.04 32.20
CA ASP A 204 -2.50 -7.68 32.79
C ASP A 204 -3.37 -8.37 31.73
N HIS A 205 -3.58 -7.71 30.57
CA HIS A 205 -4.35 -8.27 29.46
C HIS A 205 -3.62 -9.44 28.79
N ILE A 206 -2.31 -9.31 28.52
CA ILE A 206 -1.48 -10.40 27.98
C ILE A 206 -1.47 -11.59 28.94
N LYS A 207 -1.34 -11.34 30.24
CA LYS A 207 -1.36 -12.38 31.27
C LYS A 207 -2.66 -13.18 31.21
N ALA A 208 -3.79 -12.49 31.25
CA ALA A 208 -5.11 -13.13 31.30
C ALA A 208 -5.48 -13.86 30.00
N GLN A 209 -5.12 -13.29 28.84
CA GLN A 209 -5.60 -13.78 27.54
C GLN A 209 -4.65 -14.76 26.85
N ILE A 210 -3.35 -14.64 27.08
CA ILE A 210 -2.31 -15.37 26.34
C ILE A 210 -1.42 -16.17 27.28
N ALA A 211 -0.80 -15.53 28.28
CA ALA A 211 0.23 -16.17 29.10
C ALA A 211 -0.33 -17.27 30.02
N ASP A 212 -1.36 -16.96 30.82
CA ASP A 212 -1.97 -17.93 31.75
C ASP A 212 -2.59 -19.13 30.99
N PRO A 213 -3.34 -18.95 29.89
CA PRO A 213 -3.86 -20.08 29.12
C PRO A 213 -2.78 -20.98 28.49
N LEU A 214 -1.57 -20.46 28.23
CA LEU A 214 -0.45 -21.20 27.66
C LEU A 214 0.54 -21.71 28.71
N GLY A 215 0.41 -21.31 29.99
CA GLY A 215 1.35 -21.65 31.05
C GLY A 215 2.72 -20.99 30.89
N LEU A 216 2.76 -19.78 30.33
CA LEU A 216 3.98 -19.01 30.07
C LEU A 216 4.09 -17.80 31.02
N SER A 217 5.29 -17.21 31.09
CA SER A 217 5.44 -15.85 31.62
C SER A 217 4.82 -14.83 30.65
N VAL A 218 4.55 -13.61 31.14
CA VAL A 218 4.00 -12.53 30.30
C VAL A 218 5.00 -12.16 29.21
N GLU A 219 6.29 -12.14 29.55
CA GLU A 219 7.40 -11.84 28.67
C GLU A 219 7.55 -12.91 27.58
N ASP A 220 7.53 -14.19 27.94
CA ASP A 220 7.66 -15.29 26.97
C ASP A 220 6.46 -15.33 26.02
N ALA A 221 5.25 -15.07 26.54
CA ALA A 221 4.05 -14.98 25.72
C ALA A 221 4.11 -13.81 24.72
N ALA A 222 4.54 -12.62 25.18
CA ALA A 222 4.71 -11.46 24.31
C ALA A 222 5.83 -11.68 23.28
N ALA A 223 6.95 -12.27 23.68
CA ALA A 223 8.07 -12.58 22.78
C ALA A 223 7.64 -13.56 21.68
N GLY A 224 6.92 -14.64 22.04
CA GLY A 224 6.39 -15.58 21.05
C GLY A 224 5.41 -14.97 20.05
N VAL A 225 4.64 -13.94 20.46
CA VAL A 225 3.81 -13.16 19.52
C VAL A 225 4.65 -12.38 18.53
N ILE A 226 5.73 -11.72 18.98
CA ILE A 226 6.64 -10.97 18.12
C ILE A 226 7.38 -11.92 17.16
N GLU A 227 7.89 -13.05 17.65
CA GLU A 227 8.55 -14.06 16.81
C GLU A 227 7.62 -14.58 15.69
N LEU A 228 6.36 -14.85 16.01
CA LEU A 228 5.37 -15.28 15.01
C LEU A 228 5.08 -14.18 13.98
N LEU A 229 5.01 -12.92 14.40
CA LEU A 229 4.81 -11.80 13.50
C LEU A 229 6.03 -11.65 12.57
N ASP A 230 7.23 -11.57 13.11
CA ASP A 230 8.47 -11.42 12.34
C ASP A 230 8.65 -12.55 11.33
N LEU A 231 8.38 -13.79 11.72
CA LEU A 231 8.38 -14.95 10.82
C LEU A 231 7.37 -14.79 9.69
N THR A 232 6.13 -14.39 10.01
CA THR A 232 5.06 -14.19 9.01
C THR A 232 5.44 -13.12 8.00
N LEU A 233 6.00 -11.99 8.46
CA LEU A 233 6.45 -10.89 7.62
C LEU A 233 7.64 -11.31 6.73
N SER A 234 8.61 -12.03 7.30
CA SER A 234 9.77 -12.56 6.57
C SER A 234 9.35 -13.52 5.45
N GLU A 235 8.47 -14.48 5.76
CA GLU A 235 7.95 -15.43 4.78
C GLU A 235 7.19 -14.73 3.65
N TYR A 236 6.38 -13.72 3.98
CA TYR A 236 5.62 -12.96 3.01
C TYR A 236 6.52 -12.16 2.06
N LEU A 237 7.53 -11.48 2.59
CA LEU A 237 8.51 -10.73 1.80
C LEU A 237 9.33 -11.67 0.90
N ARG A 238 9.83 -12.78 1.44
CA ARG A 238 10.59 -13.78 0.68
C ARG A 238 9.75 -14.43 -0.42
N ALA A 239 8.47 -14.73 -0.13
CA ALA A 239 7.56 -15.30 -1.12
C ALA A 239 7.33 -14.34 -2.28
N ASN A 240 7.17 -13.04 -2.02
CA ASN A 240 7.00 -12.02 -3.06
C ASN A 240 8.21 -11.91 -4.00
N ILE A 241 9.43 -11.97 -3.45
CA ILE A 241 10.67 -11.98 -4.25
C ILE A 241 10.78 -13.28 -5.05
N SER A 242 10.59 -14.42 -4.38
CA SER A 242 10.75 -15.75 -4.98
C SER A 242 9.71 -16.04 -6.08
N ALA A 243 8.48 -15.54 -5.94
CA ALA A 243 7.42 -15.67 -6.94
C ALA A 243 7.77 -15.01 -8.27
N LYS A 244 8.75 -14.09 -8.29
CA LYS A 244 9.29 -13.46 -9.51
C LYS A 244 10.55 -14.16 -10.03
N GLY A 245 11.04 -15.19 -9.33
CA GLY A 245 12.26 -15.91 -9.67
C GLY A 245 13.55 -15.19 -9.28
N TYR A 246 13.47 -14.19 -8.40
CA TYR A 246 14.62 -13.40 -7.96
C TYR A 246 15.29 -13.96 -6.71
N ASN A 247 16.57 -13.61 -6.54
CA ASN A 247 17.32 -13.87 -5.32
C ASN A 247 17.31 -12.62 -4.41
N PRO A 248 16.90 -12.70 -3.13
CA PRO A 248 16.92 -11.55 -2.22
C PRO A 248 18.28 -10.84 -2.11
N ALA A 249 19.39 -11.54 -2.31
CA ALA A 249 20.75 -10.97 -2.32
C ALA A 249 20.99 -9.95 -3.45
N GLU A 250 20.10 -9.87 -4.44
CA GLU A 250 20.15 -8.87 -5.51
C GLU A 250 19.41 -7.57 -5.14
N PHE A 251 18.74 -7.52 -3.98
CA PHE A 251 17.88 -6.43 -3.55
C PHE A 251 18.42 -5.72 -2.31
N THR A 252 18.28 -4.40 -2.29
CA THR A 252 18.34 -3.61 -1.05
C THR A 252 16.92 -3.52 -0.47
N CYS A 253 16.74 -3.85 0.81
CA CYS A 253 15.43 -3.76 1.47
C CYS A 253 15.22 -2.37 2.05
N PHE A 254 14.15 -1.68 1.65
CA PHE A 254 13.76 -0.39 2.23
C PHE A 254 12.62 -0.61 3.21
N SER A 255 12.90 -0.37 4.49
CA SER A 255 11.97 -0.54 5.60
C SER A 255 11.40 0.82 6.04
N TYR A 256 10.10 1.01 5.86
CA TYR A 256 9.42 2.25 6.23
C TYR A 256 8.03 1.99 6.82
N GLY A 257 7.26 3.06 7.04
CA GLY A 257 6.05 3.01 7.85
C GLY A 257 6.32 3.30 9.31
N GLY A 258 5.24 3.45 10.08
CA GLY A 258 5.34 3.75 11.52
C GLY A 258 5.92 2.58 12.33
N ALA A 259 5.63 1.34 11.91
CA ALA A 259 6.05 0.11 12.59
C ALA A 259 7.13 -0.67 11.81
N GLY A 260 7.46 -0.27 10.57
CA GLY A 260 8.50 -0.93 9.78
C GLY A 260 9.84 -1.05 10.52
N PRO A 261 10.42 0.08 10.95
CA PRO A 261 11.67 0.13 11.72
C PRO A 261 11.66 -0.70 13.02
N VAL A 262 10.48 -0.96 13.59
CA VAL A 262 10.34 -1.72 14.85
C VAL A 262 10.67 -3.20 14.62
N HIS A 263 10.39 -3.73 13.43
CA HIS A 263 10.48 -5.15 13.10
C HIS A 263 11.52 -5.47 12.03
N THR A 264 12.24 -4.45 11.51
CA THR A 264 13.24 -4.62 10.45
C THR A 264 14.25 -5.71 10.76
N TYR A 265 14.71 -5.79 12.02
CA TYR A 265 15.68 -6.81 12.42
C TYR A 265 15.12 -8.23 12.18
N GLY A 266 13.85 -8.47 12.51
CA GLY A 266 13.25 -9.80 12.50
C GLY A 266 12.85 -10.24 11.11
N TYR A 267 12.08 -9.42 10.39
CA TYR A 267 11.59 -9.84 9.08
C TYR A 267 12.70 -9.91 7.99
N THR A 268 13.83 -9.24 8.19
CA THR A 268 15.00 -9.32 7.29
C THR A 268 16.05 -10.35 7.72
N GLU A 269 15.94 -10.91 8.94
CA GLU A 269 16.89 -11.88 9.46
C GLU A 269 16.98 -13.12 8.56
N GLY A 270 18.20 -13.49 8.18
CA GLY A 270 18.44 -14.69 7.36
C GLY A 270 17.91 -14.63 5.92
N VAL A 271 17.27 -13.54 5.50
CA VAL A 271 16.77 -13.38 4.11
C VAL A 271 17.93 -13.16 3.13
N GLY A 272 19.00 -12.53 3.58
CA GLY A 272 20.24 -12.35 2.81
C GLY A 272 20.20 -11.20 1.81
N PHE A 273 19.53 -10.10 2.14
CA PHE A 273 19.53 -8.87 1.33
C PHE A 273 20.94 -8.31 1.10
N LYS A 274 21.13 -7.60 -0.01
CA LYS A 274 22.37 -6.86 -0.31
C LYS A 274 22.67 -5.84 0.78
N ASP A 275 21.65 -5.10 1.20
CA ASP A 275 21.67 -4.12 2.28
C ASP A 275 20.25 -3.90 2.81
N VAL A 276 20.11 -3.31 4.00
CA VAL A 276 18.83 -2.99 4.64
C VAL A 276 18.84 -1.54 5.10
N VAL A 277 17.95 -0.74 4.53
CA VAL A 277 17.89 0.72 4.73
C VAL A 277 16.61 1.09 5.48
N VAL A 278 16.79 1.85 6.54
CA VAL A 278 15.70 2.51 7.29
C VAL A 278 15.83 4.02 7.12
N PRO A 279 14.99 4.67 6.29
CA PRO A 279 15.00 6.12 6.17
C PRO A 279 14.63 6.78 7.50
N ALA A 280 15.33 7.84 7.90
CA ALA A 280 15.05 8.56 9.15
C ALA A 280 13.61 9.14 9.20
N TRP A 281 13.01 9.38 8.04
CA TRP A 281 11.61 9.82 7.88
C TRP A 281 10.64 8.67 7.57
N ALA A 282 10.95 7.43 7.96
CA ALA A 282 10.17 6.21 7.70
C ALA A 282 8.65 6.37 7.93
N ALA A 283 8.25 6.99 9.04
CA ALA A 283 6.84 7.19 9.37
C ALA A 283 6.08 8.08 8.36
N GLY A 284 6.79 8.98 7.67
CA GLY A 284 6.24 9.87 6.64
C GLY A 284 6.60 9.46 5.21
N PHE A 285 7.13 8.26 4.99
CA PHE A 285 7.75 7.89 3.72
C PHE A 285 6.76 7.84 2.54
N SER A 286 5.55 7.33 2.75
CA SER A 286 4.50 7.33 1.73
C SER A 286 4.02 8.75 1.39
N ALA A 287 3.99 9.66 2.37
CA ALA A 287 3.71 11.07 2.12
C ALA A 287 4.84 11.76 1.35
N PHE A 288 6.10 11.40 1.62
CA PHE A 288 7.25 11.84 0.84
C PHE A 288 7.12 11.44 -0.63
N GLY A 289 6.82 10.17 -0.93
CA GLY A 289 6.64 9.76 -2.32
C GLY A 289 5.44 10.41 -3.01
N CYS A 290 4.33 10.65 -2.30
CA CYS A 290 3.21 11.46 -2.83
C CYS A 290 3.62 12.89 -3.18
N ALA A 291 4.51 13.51 -2.40
CA ALA A 291 5.02 14.86 -2.70
C ALA A 291 5.94 14.87 -3.92
N CYS A 292 6.60 13.76 -4.21
CA CYS A 292 7.51 13.57 -5.33
C CYS A 292 6.84 13.07 -6.62
N ALA A 293 5.55 12.71 -6.55
CA ALA A 293 4.85 12.11 -7.67
C ALA A 293 4.41 13.12 -8.74
N ASP A 294 4.52 12.69 -9.99
CA ASP A 294 4.05 13.46 -11.14
C ASP A 294 2.52 13.63 -11.11
N PHE A 295 2.07 14.74 -11.69
CA PHE A 295 0.65 14.96 -11.94
C PHE A 295 0.26 14.33 -13.27
N GLU A 296 -0.30 13.13 -13.21
CA GLU A 296 -0.48 12.27 -14.38
C GLU A 296 -1.85 11.58 -14.35
N TYR A 297 -2.57 11.75 -15.45
CA TYR A 297 -3.79 11.00 -15.74
C TYR A 297 -3.50 9.89 -16.73
N ARG A 298 -3.98 8.69 -16.40
CA ARG A 298 -3.89 7.51 -17.24
C ARG A 298 -5.28 6.98 -17.58
N TYR A 299 -5.44 6.62 -18.85
CA TYR A 299 -6.60 5.90 -19.36
C TYR A 299 -6.14 4.76 -20.27
N ASP A 300 -6.87 3.66 -20.22
CA ASP A 300 -6.59 2.46 -21.02
C ASP A 300 -7.87 2.06 -21.78
N LYS A 301 -7.72 1.57 -23.01
CA LYS A 301 -8.82 1.04 -23.83
C LYS A 301 -8.40 -0.27 -24.46
N SER A 302 -9.24 -1.30 -24.32
CA SER A 302 -9.05 -2.55 -25.06
C SER A 302 -9.41 -2.37 -26.53
N VAL A 303 -8.53 -2.82 -27.43
CA VAL A 303 -8.80 -2.94 -28.87
C VAL A 303 -8.63 -4.39 -29.30
N ASP A 304 -9.37 -4.81 -30.33
CA ASP A 304 -9.25 -6.16 -30.89
C ASP A 304 -8.63 -6.05 -32.29
N LEU A 305 -7.33 -6.34 -32.38
CA LEU A 305 -6.54 -6.19 -33.60
C LEU A 305 -5.80 -7.50 -33.89
N GLY A 306 -6.10 -8.08 -35.05
CA GLY A 306 -5.38 -9.24 -35.58
C GLY A 306 -4.44 -8.81 -36.70
N VAL A 307 -3.14 -8.93 -36.49
CA VAL A 307 -2.13 -8.75 -37.55
C VAL A 307 -1.51 -10.11 -37.86
N ALA A 308 -1.77 -10.63 -39.06
CA ALA A 308 -1.21 -11.90 -39.48
C ALA A 308 0.31 -11.82 -39.66
N GLN A 309 1.03 -12.94 -39.49
CA GLN A 309 2.50 -13.01 -39.62
C GLN A 309 3.01 -12.45 -40.96
N PHE A 310 2.25 -12.64 -42.03
CA PHE A 310 2.56 -12.16 -43.38
C PHE A 310 1.52 -11.16 -43.88
N ALA A 311 0.98 -10.33 -42.97
CA ALA A 311 0.04 -9.27 -43.31
C ALA A 311 0.63 -8.31 -44.35
N SER A 312 -0.20 -7.87 -45.29
CA SER A 312 0.20 -6.86 -46.26
C SER A 312 0.46 -5.52 -45.56
N ASP A 313 1.20 -4.61 -46.20
CA ASP A 313 1.41 -3.27 -45.64
C ASP A 313 0.09 -2.49 -45.50
N ALA A 314 -0.91 -2.79 -46.33
CA ALA A 314 -2.26 -2.25 -46.19
C ALA A 314 -2.95 -2.73 -44.91
N ASP A 315 -2.85 -4.02 -44.57
CA ASP A 315 -3.43 -4.58 -43.34
C ASP A 315 -2.74 -4.02 -42.09
N LYS A 316 -1.41 -3.86 -42.14
CA LYS A 316 -0.65 -3.22 -41.06
C LYS A 316 -1.08 -1.75 -40.89
N ALA A 317 -1.22 -1.01 -41.97
CA ALA A 317 -1.68 0.38 -41.93
C ALA A 317 -3.10 0.50 -41.36
N ALA A 318 -3.99 -0.42 -41.70
CA ALA A 318 -5.34 -0.47 -41.13
C ALA A 318 -5.31 -0.72 -39.60
N ALA A 319 -4.48 -1.66 -39.13
CA ALA A 319 -4.30 -1.90 -37.70
C ALA A 319 -3.73 -0.67 -36.96
N CYS A 320 -2.75 0.01 -37.57
CA CYS A 320 -2.22 1.27 -37.03
C CYS A 320 -3.30 2.37 -36.97
N ALA A 321 -4.19 2.47 -37.96
CA ALA A 321 -5.28 3.44 -37.96
C ALA A 321 -6.25 3.21 -36.78
N SER A 322 -6.60 1.94 -36.50
CA SER A 322 -7.43 1.60 -35.35
C SER A 322 -6.76 1.92 -34.00
N LEU A 323 -5.45 1.71 -33.88
CA LEU A 323 -4.69 2.16 -32.68
C LEU A 323 -4.69 3.68 -32.56
N GLN A 324 -4.45 4.39 -33.66
CA GLN A 324 -4.43 5.85 -33.67
C GLN A 324 -5.78 6.45 -33.27
N GLU A 325 -6.89 5.85 -33.70
CA GLU A 325 -8.23 6.26 -33.28
C GLU A 325 -8.43 6.08 -31.78
N ALA A 326 -8.02 4.93 -31.22
CA ALA A 326 -8.08 4.68 -29.78
C ALA A 326 -7.22 5.66 -28.98
N TRP A 327 -5.97 5.90 -29.39
CA TRP A 327 -5.10 6.89 -28.75
C TRP A 327 -5.67 8.30 -28.84
N SER A 328 -6.28 8.68 -29.96
CA SER A 328 -6.89 10.00 -30.12
C SER A 328 -8.08 10.19 -29.17
N GLU A 329 -8.91 9.16 -28.99
CA GLU A 329 -10.01 9.19 -28.00
C GLU A 329 -9.47 9.32 -26.57
N LEU A 330 -8.44 8.55 -26.22
CA LEU A 330 -7.83 8.58 -24.88
C LEU A 330 -7.15 9.92 -24.60
N ALA A 331 -6.46 10.49 -25.58
CA ALA A 331 -5.81 11.80 -25.47
C ALA A 331 -6.82 12.91 -25.13
N VAL A 332 -8.01 12.89 -25.75
CA VAL A 332 -9.08 13.84 -25.43
C VAL A 332 -9.50 13.69 -23.97
N LYS A 333 -9.72 12.47 -23.47
CA LYS A 333 -10.08 12.22 -22.06
C LYS A 333 -9.03 12.73 -21.08
N VAL A 334 -7.75 12.49 -21.36
CA VAL A 334 -6.63 13.00 -20.56
C VAL A 334 -6.64 14.53 -20.53
N ILE A 335 -6.73 15.17 -21.70
CA ILE A 335 -6.75 16.63 -21.81
C ILE A 335 -7.95 17.24 -21.07
N GLU A 336 -9.14 16.66 -21.20
CA GLU A 336 -10.35 17.11 -20.52
C GLU A 336 -10.18 17.12 -18.99
N GLU A 337 -9.57 16.09 -18.42
CA GLU A 337 -9.25 16.03 -16.99
C GLU A 337 -8.30 17.16 -16.57
N PHE A 338 -7.22 17.42 -17.31
CA PHE A 338 -6.31 18.53 -17.03
C PHE A 338 -7.00 19.90 -17.13
N VAL A 339 -7.86 20.09 -18.13
CA VAL A 339 -8.63 21.33 -18.34
C VAL A 339 -9.62 21.58 -17.20
N ILE A 340 -10.30 20.54 -16.70
CA ILE A 340 -11.18 20.62 -15.52
C ILE A 340 -10.41 21.09 -14.27
N ASN A 341 -9.11 20.80 -14.22
CA ASN A 341 -8.21 21.22 -13.13
C ASN A 341 -7.48 22.55 -13.41
N GLY A 342 -7.85 23.25 -14.48
CA GLY A 342 -7.35 24.60 -14.78
C GLY A 342 -6.03 24.65 -15.55
N TYR A 343 -5.56 23.52 -16.09
CA TYR A 343 -4.40 23.47 -16.98
C TYR A 343 -4.82 23.66 -18.43
N LYS A 344 -3.95 24.24 -19.26
CA LYS A 344 -4.22 24.36 -20.70
C LYS A 344 -3.87 23.06 -21.41
N ALA A 345 -4.61 22.76 -22.48
CA ALA A 345 -4.34 21.57 -23.30
C ALA A 345 -2.92 21.54 -23.89
N GLU A 346 -2.37 22.71 -24.24
CA GLU A 346 -1.01 22.87 -24.80
C GLU A 346 0.11 22.54 -23.81
N ASP A 347 -0.18 22.54 -22.50
CA ASP A 347 0.79 22.24 -21.45
C ASP A 347 0.82 20.73 -21.10
N VAL A 348 -0.05 19.92 -21.71
CA VAL A 348 -0.18 18.48 -21.42
C VAL A 348 0.76 17.67 -22.31
N MET A 349 1.70 16.95 -21.69
CA MET A 349 2.54 15.97 -22.37
C MET A 349 1.78 14.63 -22.49
N LEU A 350 1.58 14.14 -23.71
CA LEU A 350 0.93 12.87 -23.98
C LEU A 350 1.96 11.77 -24.28
N ILE A 351 1.83 10.63 -23.59
CA ILE A 351 2.64 9.43 -23.79
C ILE A 351 1.70 8.28 -24.19
N PRO A 352 1.81 7.72 -25.41
CA PRO A 352 0.92 6.66 -25.90
C PRO A 352 1.05 5.28 -25.24
#